data_AF-A0A1G5XBZ6-F1
#
_entry.id   AF-A0A1G5XBZ6-F1
#
_cell.length_a   1.000
_cell.length_b   1.000
_cell.length_c   1.000
_cell.angle_alpha   90.00
_cell.angle_beta   90.00
_cell.angle_gamma   90.00
#
_symmetry.space_group_name_H-M   'P 1'
#
loop_
_entity.id
_entity.type
_entity.pdbx_description
1 polymer ?
#
loop_
_entity_poly.entity_id
_entity_poly.type
_entity_poly.pdbx_seq_one_letter_code
_entity_poly.pdbx_strand_id
1 'polypeptide(L)'
;MTGHARTFLLAVGLLSAAVVPAAAAEVAMKGADILATLKDARAEGPDWAESFDDGGATIYTKGGARSPGRWDVRGDQYCSLWPPSDVWSCYAMTIDTSDPAHEQVTWISADGHRNAAHLIRKGQ
;
A
#
# COMPACT_ATOMS: atom_id res chain seq x y z
N MET A 1 -70.41 29.38 8.72
CA MET A 1 -69.38 29.45 9.78
C MET A 1 -68.27 28.50 9.40
N THR A 2 -67.17 29.03 8.87
CA THR A 2 -66.11 28.27 8.18
C THR A 2 -65.01 27.92 9.18
N GLY A 3 -64.94 26.66 9.60
CA GLY A 3 -63.94 26.14 10.55
C GLY A 3 -62.64 25.75 9.84
N HIS A 4 -61.50 26.23 10.34
CA HIS A 4 -60.17 25.97 9.79
C HIS A 4 -59.68 24.59 10.25
N ALA A 5 -59.45 23.67 9.31
CA ALA A 5 -58.86 22.36 9.60
C ALA A 5 -57.33 22.49 9.73
N ARG A 6 -56.83 22.17 10.93
CA ARG A 6 -55.41 22.23 11.31
C ARG A 6 -54.63 21.13 10.58
N THR A 7 -53.68 21.53 9.75
CA THR A 7 -52.71 20.67 9.08
C THR A 7 -51.83 19.94 10.11
N PHE A 8 -51.99 18.63 10.24
CA PHE A 8 -51.05 17.76 10.95
C PHE A 8 -49.96 17.32 9.96
N LEU A 9 -48.75 17.85 10.10
CA LEU A 9 -47.55 17.34 9.43
C LEU A 9 -46.91 16.27 10.33
N LEU A 10 -47.14 15.00 10.01
CA LEU A 10 -46.38 13.88 10.56
C LEU A 10 -45.13 13.68 9.70
N ALA A 11 -44.00 14.23 10.15
CA ALA A 11 -42.69 13.97 9.56
C ALA A 11 -42.21 12.58 10.01
N VAL A 12 -42.27 11.59 9.11
CA VAL A 12 -41.64 10.28 9.29
C VAL A 12 -40.15 10.45 8.99
N GLY A 13 -39.33 10.47 10.04
CA GLY A 13 -37.88 10.53 9.93
C GLY A 13 -37.32 9.20 9.41
N LEU A 14 -36.76 9.22 8.20
CA LEU A 14 -35.90 8.14 7.71
C LEU A 14 -34.59 8.15 8.53
N LEU A 15 -34.40 7.16 9.41
CA LEU A 15 -33.08 6.82 9.92
C LEU A 15 -32.30 6.11 8.80
N SER A 16 -31.57 6.89 8.00
CA SER A 16 -30.55 6.36 7.11
C SER A 16 -29.35 5.92 7.95
N ALA A 17 -29.25 4.62 8.23
CA ALA A 17 -28.02 4.03 8.75
C ALA A 17 -26.93 4.19 7.68
N ALA A 18 -25.97 5.09 7.92
CA ALA A 18 -24.80 5.23 7.07
C ALA A 18 -23.95 3.95 7.20
N VAL A 19 -24.03 3.09 6.20
CA VAL A 19 -23.11 1.96 6.05
C VAL A 19 -21.79 2.56 5.60
N VAL A 20 -20.89 2.86 6.54
CA VAL A 20 -19.54 3.28 6.20
C VAL A 20 -18.81 2.02 5.71
N PRO A 21 -18.29 2.00 4.47
CA PRO A 21 -17.43 0.91 4.07
C PRO A 21 -16.19 0.98 4.96
N ALA A 22 -15.93 -0.07 5.73
CA ALA A 22 -14.64 -0.24 6.37
C ALA A 22 -13.63 -0.53 5.25
N ALA A 23 -13.04 0.51 4.67
CA ALA A 23 -11.78 0.33 3.94
C ALA A 23 -10.82 -0.31 4.94
N ALA A 24 -10.37 -1.53 4.65
CA ALA A 24 -9.35 -2.16 5.46
C ALA A 24 -8.15 -1.19 5.52
N ALA A 25 -7.81 -0.75 6.72
CA ALA A 25 -6.72 0.19 6.89
C ALA A 25 -5.41 -0.55 6.65
N GLU A 26 -4.57 0.00 5.78
CA GLU A 26 -3.21 -0.51 5.59
C GLU A 26 -2.49 -0.59 6.94
N VAL A 27 -1.75 -1.67 7.14
CA VAL A 27 -1.02 -1.92 8.39
C VAL A 27 0.44 -1.54 8.21
N ALA A 28 0.96 -0.70 9.11
CA ALA A 28 2.38 -0.34 9.12
C ALA A 28 3.25 -1.56 9.44
N MET A 29 4.28 -1.79 8.62
CA MET A 29 5.15 -2.94 8.73
C MET A 29 6.37 -2.65 9.60
N LYS A 30 6.80 -3.64 10.38
CA LYS A 30 8.05 -3.62 11.13
C LYS A 30 9.17 -4.27 10.34
N GLY A 31 10.42 -4.00 10.72
CA GLY A 31 11.58 -4.46 9.94
C GLY A 31 11.56 -5.95 9.61
N ALA A 32 11.27 -6.80 10.59
CA ALA A 32 11.17 -8.25 10.38
C ALA A 32 10.07 -8.62 9.36
N ASP A 33 8.92 -7.93 9.41
CA ASP A 33 7.81 -8.18 8.50
C ASP A 33 8.13 -7.68 7.09
N ILE A 34 8.83 -6.55 6.94
CA ILE A 34 9.31 -6.04 5.65
C ILE A 34 10.25 -7.06 5.02
N LEU A 35 11.25 -7.54 5.79
CA LEU A 35 12.22 -8.51 5.30
C LEU A 35 11.52 -9.79 4.85
N ALA A 36 10.65 -10.36 5.69
CA ALA A 36 9.92 -11.58 5.37
C ALA A 36 8.98 -11.41 4.18
N THR A 37 8.40 -10.22 4.00
CA THR A 37 7.46 -9.93 2.92
C THR A 37 8.14 -9.76 1.57
N LEU A 38 9.27 -9.06 1.54
CA LEU A 38 9.97 -8.74 0.30
C LEU A 38 10.96 -9.83 -0.13
N LYS A 39 11.52 -10.61 0.80
CA LYS A 39 12.44 -11.69 0.47
C LYS A 39 11.87 -12.62 -0.61
N ASP A 40 12.59 -12.76 -1.71
CA ASP A 40 12.22 -13.56 -2.89
C ASP A 40 10.91 -13.12 -3.59
N ALA A 41 10.37 -11.95 -3.25
CA ALA A 41 9.12 -11.45 -3.79
C ALA A 41 9.33 -10.51 -4.98
N ARG A 42 8.22 -10.14 -5.60
CA ARG A 42 8.15 -9.13 -6.64
C ARG A 42 7.02 -8.16 -6.36
N ALA A 43 7.26 -6.88 -6.60
CA ALA A 43 6.25 -5.84 -6.55
C ALA A 43 5.97 -5.34 -7.96
N GLU A 44 4.69 -5.19 -8.31
CA GLU A 44 4.25 -4.70 -9.62
C GLU A 44 3.35 -3.47 -9.47
N GLY A 45 3.82 -2.35 -10.00
CA GLY A 45 3.03 -1.14 -10.19
C GLY A 45 2.50 -1.04 -11.62
N PRO A 46 1.85 0.09 -11.98
CA PRO A 46 1.19 0.23 -13.28
C PRO A 46 2.13 0.13 -14.51
N ASP A 47 3.34 0.68 -14.41
CA ASP A 47 4.32 0.75 -15.51
C ASP A 47 5.73 0.29 -15.09
N TRP A 48 5.84 -0.26 -13.89
CA TRP A 48 7.10 -0.67 -13.29
C TRP A 48 6.94 -1.94 -12.47
N ALA A 49 8.05 -2.62 -12.24
CA ALA A 49 8.11 -3.71 -11.30
C ALA A 49 9.49 -3.87 -10.69
N GLU A 50 9.56 -4.39 -9.48
CA GLU A 50 10.80 -4.61 -8.75
C GLU A 50 10.84 -6.04 -8.21
N SER A 51 11.94 -6.75 -8.45
CA SER A 51 12.19 -8.07 -7.87
C SER A 51 13.22 -7.98 -6.75
N PHE A 52 12.97 -8.66 -5.64
CA PHE A 52 13.78 -8.62 -4.44
C PHE A 52 14.40 -10.00 -4.17
N ASP A 53 15.71 -10.11 -4.34
CA ASP A 53 16.46 -11.34 -4.04
C ASP A 53 16.80 -11.41 -2.53
N ASP A 54 16.77 -12.61 -1.95
CA ASP A 54 17.17 -12.86 -0.55
C ASP A 54 18.59 -12.37 -0.20
N GLY A 55 19.51 -12.34 -1.18
CA GLY A 55 20.86 -11.82 -1.02
C GLY A 55 20.97 -10.29 -0.98
N GLY A 56 19.85 -9.56 -0.99
CA GLY A 56 19.82 -8.09 -0.97
C GLY A 56 20.05 -7.45 -2.33
N ALA A 57 20.02 -8.21 -3.43
CA ALA A 57 19.99 -7.66 -4.78
C ALA A 57 18.55 -7.31 -5.18
N THR A 58 18.37 -6.22 -5.93
CA THR A 58 17.07 -5.87 -6.51
C THR A 58 17.22 -5.48 -7.98
N ILE A 59 16.16 -5.72 -8.76
CA ILE A 59 16.09 -5.27 -10.16
C ILE A 59 14.77 -4.55 -10.36
N TYR A 60 14.88 -3.24 -10.58
CA TYR A 60 13.75 -2.40 -10.96
C TYR A 60 13.64 -2.37 -12.48
N THR A 61 12.44 -2.60 -13.00
CA THR A 61 12.13 -2.56 -14.43
C THR A 61 11.06 -1.52 -14.68
N LYS A 62 11.29 -0.58 -15.60
CA LYS A 62 10.29 0.42 -16.02
C LYS A 62 10.45 0.71 -17.51
N GLY A 63 9.36 0.67 -18.25
CA GLY A 63 9.39 0.92 -19.71
C GLY A 63 10.39 0.04 -20.47
N GLY A 64 10.61 -1.21 -20.02
CA GLY A 64 11.58 -2.15 -20.60
C GLY A 64 13.04 -1.95 -20.18
N ALA A 65 13.38 -0.84 -19.51
CA ALA A 65 14.71 -0.61 -18.96
C ALA A 65 14.85 -1.31 -17.59
N ARG A 66 16.01 -1.94 -17.35
CA ARG A 66 16.34 -2.60 -16.08
C ARG A 66 17.41 -1.80 -15.34
N SER A 67 17.15 -1.51 -14.08
CA SER A 67 18.06 -0.85 -13.16
C SER A 67 18.42 -1.83 -12.05
N PRO A 68 19.64 -2.40 -12.04
CA PRO A 68 20.09 -3.22 -10.93
C PRO A 68 20.42 -2.34 -9.73
N GLY A 69 20.08 -2.81 -8.53
CA GLY A 69 20.36 -2.12 -7.28
C GLY A 69 20.54 -3.09 -6.12
N ARG A 70 20.61 -2.52 -4.92
CA ARG A 70 20.56 -3.29 -3.68
C ARG A 70 19.41 -2.82 -2.82
N TRP A 71 18.89 -3.73 -2.03
CA TRP A 71 17.88 -3.46 -1.02
C TRP A 71 18.30 -4.06 0.31
N ASP A 72 17.79 -3.49 1.39
CA ASP A 72 18.02 -3.94 2.75
C ASP A 72 16.89 -3.39 3.65
N VAL A 73 16.79 -3.92 4.87
CA VAL A 73 15.89 -3.39 5.89
C VAL A 73 16.71 -2.76 7.01
N ARG A 74 16.45 -1.48 7.30
CA ARG A 74 17.15 -0.71 8.34
C ARG A 74 16.17 -0.16 9.35
N GLY A 75 16.10 -0.79 10.52
CA GLY A 75 15.02 -0.52 11.47
C GLY A 75 13.68 -0.93 10.88
N ASP A 76 12.68 -0.05 10.93
CA ASP A 76 11.33 -0.28 10.38
C ASP A 76 11.17 0.30 8.95
N GLN A 77 12.24 0.30 8.16
CA GLN A 77 12.23 0.87 6.81
C GLN A 77 12.83 -0.07 5.78
N TYR A 78 12.19 -0.14 4.61
CA TYR A 78 12.83 -0.62 3.40
C TYR A 78 13.80 0.44 2.90
N CYS A 79 15.02 0.03 2.57
CA CYS A 79 16.02 0.90 2.01
C CYS A 79 16.55 0.34 0.70
N SER A 80 16.75 1.20 -0.29
CA SER A 80 17.34 0.84 -1.58
C SER A 80 18.50 1.72 -1.97
N LEU A 81 19.39 1.14 -2.77
CA LEU A 81 20.60 1.75 -3.30
C LEU A 81 20.66 1.52 -4.80
N TRP A 82 20.78 2.60 -5.56
CA TRP A 82 20.76 2.57 -7.01
C TRP A 82 22.04 3.21 -7.57
N PRO A 83 23.01 2.42 -8.05
CA PRO A 83 24.20 2.95 -8.72
C PRO A 83 23.82 3.89 -9.89
N PRO A 84 24.64 4.94 -10.13
CA PRO A 84 25.95 5.21 -9.54
C PRO A 84 25.93 5.86 -8.14
N SER A 85 24.75 6.07 -7.54
CA SER A 85 24.64 6.59 -6.17
C SER A 85 25.19 5.59 -5.15
N ASP A 86 25.84 6.11 -4.11
CA ASP A 86 26.23 5.41 -2.89
C ASP A 86 25.29 5.73 -1.70
N VAL A 87 24.29 6.60 -1.93
CA VAL A 87 23.30 7.02 -0.93
C VAL A 87 22.10 6.07 -0.93
N TRP A 88 21.79 5.57 0.26
CA TRP A 88 20.59 4.76 0.49
C TRP A 88 19.35 5.63 0.67
N SER A 89 18.28 5.28 -0.02
CA SER A 89 16.96 5.89 0.13
C SER A 89 16.07 4.96 0.94
N CYS A 90 15.51 5.44 2.05
CA CYS A 90 14.74 4.63 2.99
C CYS A 90 13.28 5.12 3.06
N TYR A 91 12.36 4.16 3.14
CA TYR A 91 10.93 4.35 3.09
C TYR A 91 10.26 3.54 4.20
N ALA A 92 9.29 4.14 4.87
CA ALA A 92 8.36 3.35 5.66
C ALA A 92 7.51 2.49 4.73
N MET A 93 7.02 1.36 5.22
CA MET A 93 6.15 0.48 4.45
C MET A 93 4.87 0.15 5.20
N THR A 94 3.80 0.01 4.43
CA THR A 94 2.53 -0.53 4.87
C THR A 94 2.11 -1.67 3.95
N ILE A 95 1.22 -2.54 4.43
CA ILE A 95 0.62 -3.61 3.65
C ILE A 95 -0.89 -3.63 3.83
N ASP A 96 -1.61 -3.91 2.75
CA ASP A 96 -3.03 -4.24 2.75
C ASP A 96 -3.19 -5.69 2.28
N THR A 97 -3.69 -6.54 3.17
CA THR A 97 -3.95 -7.97 2.92
C THR A 97 -5.45 -8.27 2.93
N SER A 98 -6.31 -7.26 2.76
CA SER A 98 -7.77 -7.44 2.78
C SER A 98 -8.28 -8.26 1.61
N ASP A 99 -7.56 -8.25 0.49
CA ASP A 99 -7.72 -9.17 -0.64
C ASP A 99 -6.48 -10.06 -0.75
N PRO A 100 -6.54 -11.33 -0.30
CA PRO A 100 -5.40 -12.25 -0.40
C PRO A 100 -4.96 -12.58 -1.83
N ALA A 101 -5.82 -12.37 -2.84
CA ALA A 101 -5.45 -12.52 -4.24
C ALA A 101 -4.73 -11.28 -4.79
N HIS A 102 -4.88 -10.13 -4.12
CA HIS A 102 -4.35 -8.84 -4.56
C HIS A 102 -3.71 -8.09 -3.40
N GLU A 103 -2.84 -8.75 -2.64
CA GLU A 103 -2.08 -8.08 -1.58
C GLU A 103 -1.34 -6.87 -2.15
N GLN A 104 -1.36 -5.76 -1.41
CA GLN A 104 -0.68 -4.52 -1.80
C GLN A 104 0.30 -4.08 -0.75
N VAL A 105 1.47 -3.66 -1.18
CA VAL A 105 2.47 -2.98 -0.34
C VAL A 105 2.59 -1.53 -0.78
N THR A 106 2.77 -0.63 0.18
CA THR A 106 2.96 0.80 -0.10
C THR A 106 4.24 1.31 0.53
N TRP A 107 5.11 1.90 -0.29
CA TRP A 107 6.28 2.64 0.15
C TRP A 107 5.89 4.08 0.45
N ILE A 108 6.37 4.60 1.58
CA ILE A 108 6.07 5.95 2.07
C ILE A 108 7.39 6.67 2.32
N SER A 109 7.67 7.72 1.55
CA SER A 109 8.85 8.56 1.73
C SER A 109 8.72 9.48 2.95
N ALA A 110 9.84 10.07 3.37
CA ALA A 110 9.88 10.94 4.55
C ALA A 110 8.99 12.20 4.43
N ASP A 111 8.71 12.67 3.21
CA ASP A 111 7.79 13.76 2.92
C ASP A 111 6.32 13.29 2.73
N GLY A 112 6.07 12.00 2.85
CA GLY A 112 4.74 11.40 2.80
C GLY A 112 4.24 11.05 1.41
N HIS A 113 5.05 11.13 0.35
CA HIS A 113 4.68 10.54 -0.94
C HIS A 113 4.54 9.02 -0.82
N ARG A 114 3.52 8.48 -1.50
CA ARG A 114 3.10 7.08 -1.39
C ARG A 114 3.19 6.42 -2.76
N ASN A 115 3.74 5.21 -2.81
CA ASN A 115 3.79 4.39 -4.01
C ASN A 115 3.27 3.00 -3.65
N ALA A 116 2.10 2.62 -4.16
CA ALA A 116 1.50 1.32 -3.93
C ALA A 116 1.85 0.36 -5.09
N ALA A 117 2.01 -0.92 -4.77
CA ALA A 117 2.21 -1.97 -5.75
C ALA A 117 1.53 -3.26 -5.31
N HIS A 118 1.12 -4.06 -6.29
CA HIS A 118 0.69 -5.43 -6.04
C HIS A 118 1.90 -6.30 -5.67
N LEU A 119 1.77 -7.07 -4.59
CA LEU A 119 2.79 -7.99 -4.13
C LEU A 119 2.56 -9.38 -4.72
N ILE A 120 3.59 -9.92 -5.35
CA ILE A 120 3.65 -11.28 -5.87
C ILE A 120 4.68 -12.05 -5.05
N ARG A 121 4.21 -12.97 -4.21
CA ARG A 121 5.09 -13.80 -3.38
C ARG A 121 5.56 -15.03 -4.17
N LYS A 122 6.77 -15.51 -3.87
CA LYS A 122 7.28 -16.75 -4.44
C LYS A 122 6.40 -17.94 -4.03
N GLY A 123 5.79 -18.60 -5.02
CA GLY A 123 4.96 -19.79 -4.81
C GLY A 123 3.47 -19.53 -4.59
N GLN A 124 3.03 -18.27 -4.70
CA GLN A 124 1.62 -17.94 -4.96
C GLN A 124 1.28 -18.11 -6.43
#